data_AF-E5AWR3-F1
#
_entry.id   AF-E5AWR3-F1
#
_cell.length_a   1.000
_cell.length_b   1.000
_cell.length_c   1.000
_cell.angle_alpha   90.00
_cell.angle_beta   90.00
_cell.angle_gamma   90.00
#
_symmetry.space_group_name_H-M   'P 1'
#
loop_
_entity.id
_entity.type
_entity.pdbx_description
1 polymer ?
#
loop_
_entity_poly.entity_id
_entity_poly.type
_entity_poly.pdbx_seq_one_letter_code
_entity_poly.pdbx_strand_id
1 'polypeptide(L)'
;VSILENDLSKNEPESVRKNLEILKENMHELQLGSTYPDYDKNAYDLYQDHFWDPDTDNNFSKDNSWYLAYSIPDTGESQIRKFSALARYEWQRGNYKQATFYLGEAMHYFGDIDTPYHPANVTAVDSAGHVKFETFA
;
A
#
# COMPACT_ATOMS: atom_id res chain seq x y z
N VAL A 1 13.70 -2.35 1.93
CA VAL A 1 14.68 -3.30 1.34
C VAL A 1 16.01 -3.30 2.09
N SER A 2 16.69 -2.17 2.28
CA SER A 2 18.00 -2.13 2.98
C SER A 2 17.96 -2.68 4.41
N ILE A 3 16.86 -2.43 5.14
CA ILE A 3 16.63 -3.05 6.47
C ILE A 3 16.66 -4.57 6.37
N LEU A 4 15.88 -5.16 5.46
CA LEU A 4 15.82 -6.61 5.25
C LEU A 4 17.18 -7.20 4.86
N GLU A 5 17.98 -6.49 4.06
CA GLU A 5 19.34 -6.91 3.69
C GLU A 5 20.27 -6.98 4.92
N ASN A 6 20.17 -6.00 5.82
CA ASN A 6 20.96 -5.96 7.05
C ASN A 6 20.52 -7.02 8.08
N ASP A 7 19.22 -7.32 8.11
CA ASP A 7 18.63 -8.23 9.10
C ASP A 7 18.65 -9.70 8.63
N LEU A 8 19.07 -9.97 7.39
CA LEU A 8 19.07 -11.32 6.82
C LEU A 8 20.07 -12.22 7.54
N SER A 9 19.58 -13.13 8.37
CA SER A 9 20.43 -14.03 9.15
C SER A 9 21.26 -14.95 8.24
N LYS A 10 22.41 -15.42 8.74
CA LYS A 10 23.34 -16.26 7.95
C LYS A 10 22.76 -17.60 7.52
N ASN A 11 21.72 -18.08 8.21
CA ASN A 11 21.06 -19.36 7.95
C ASN A 11 19.84 -19.26 7.02
N GLU A 12 19.50 -18.07 6.50
CA GLU A 12 18.42 -17.93 5.53
C GLU A 12 18.69 -18.73 4.24
N PRO A 13 17.67 -19.39 3.64
CA PRO A 13 17.84 -20.10 2.40
C PRO A 13 18.36 -19.20 1.28
N GLU A 14 19.25 -19.74 0.44
CA GLU A 14 19.78 -19.03 -0.74
C GLU A 14 18.68 -18.56 -1.70
N SER A 15 17.53 -19.23 -1.72
CA SER A 15 16.37 -18.78 -2.49
C SER A 15 15.82 -17.44 -2.02
N VAL A 16 15.89 -17.13 -0.71
CA VAL A 16 15.47 -15.82 -0.18
C VAL A 16 16.42 -14.74 -0.66
N ARG A 17 17.73 -14.98 -0.55
CA ARG A 17 18.78 -14.06 -1.04
C ARG A 17 18.64 -13.78 -2.54
N LYS A 18 18.49 -14.83 -3.35
CA LYS A 18 18.32 -14.69 -4.81
C LYS A 18 17.08 -13.87 -5.18
N ASN A 19 15.95 -14.09 -4.51
CA ASN A 19 14.74 -13.31 -4.77
C ASN A 19 14.88 -11.85 -4.29
N LEU A 20 15.60 -11.61 -3.19
CA LEU A 20 15.92 -10.25 -2.75
C LEU A 20 16.79 -9.50 -3.76
N GLU A 21 17.78 -10.16 -4.38
CA GLU A 21 18.57 -9.54 -5.45
C GLU A 21 17.72 -9.21 -6.67
N ILE A 22 16.81 -10.10 -7.10
CA ILE A 22 15.86 -9.80 -8.17
C ILE A 22 14.98 -8.58 -7.82
N LEU A 23 14.53 -8.47 -6.57
CA LEU A 23 13.78 -7.30 -6.11
C LEU A 23 14.62 -6.02 -6.19
N LYS A 24 15.91 -6.09 -5.79
CA LYS A 24 16.86 -4.97 -5.87
C LYS A 24 17.13 -4.55 -7.32
N GLU A 25 17.24 -5.49 -8.24
CA GLU A 25 17.38 -5.22 -9.69
C GLU A 25 16.17 -4.47 -10.26
N ASN A 26 14.99 -4.64 -9.66
CA ASN A 26 13.73 -3.99 -10.07
C ASN A 26 13.31 -2.86 -9.11
N MET A 27 14.23 -2.30 -8.32
CA MET A 27 13.94 -1.29 -7.31
C MET A 27 13.18 -0.07 -7.85
N HIS A 28 13.44 0.34 -9.09
CA HIS A 28 12.73 1.45 -9.72
C HIS A 28 11.23 1.18 -9.83
N GLU A 29 10.83 -0.05 -10.20
CA GLU A 29 9.43 -0.44 -10.29
C GLU A 29 8.77 -0.47 -8.91
N LEU A 30 9.53 -0.85 -7.86
CA LEU A 30 9.05 -0.86 -6.47
C LEU A 30 8.73 0.58 -6.03
N GLN A 31 9.62 1.51 -6.35
CA GLN A 31 9.47 2.93 -6.05
C GLN A 31 8.30 3.55 -6.80
N LEU A 32 8.15 3.25 -8.09
CA LEU A 32 7.01 3.72 -8.88
C LEU A 32 5.69 3.16 -8.35
N GLY A 33 5.62 1.86 -8.07
CA GLY A 33 4.43 1.25 -7.49
C GLY A 33 4.08 1.83 -6.12
N SER A 34 5.09 2.19 -5.32
CA SER A 34 4.86 2.76 -3.98
C SER A 34 4.24 4.15 -3.95
N THR A 35 4.18 4.85 -5.08
CA THR A 35 3.54 6.18 -5.19
C THR A 35 2.41 6.21 -6.20
N TYR A 36 2.26 5.17 -7.04
CA TYR A 36 1.30 5.15 -8.14
C TYR A 36 -0.17 5.29 -7.71
N PRO A 37 -0.66 4.65 -6.63
CA PRO A 37 -2.09 4.66 -6.32
C PRO A 37 -2.68 6.06 -6.13
N ASP A 38 -1.93 7.02 -5.58
CA ASP A 38 -2.35 8.43 -5.46
C ASP A 38 -2.62 9.12 -6.81
N TYR A 39 -2.04 8.58 -7.90
CA TYR A 39 -2.11 9.13 -9.25
C TYR A 39 -2.80 8.18 -10.23
N ASP A 40 -3.38 7.07 -9.77
CA ASP A 40 -4.13 6.16 -10.64
C ASP A 40 -5.34 6.91 -11.21
N LYS A 41 -5.47 6.89 -12.54
CA LYS A 41 -6.60 7.49 -13.25
C LYS A 41 -7.93 6.80 -12.95
N ASN A 42 -7.87 5.60 -12.37
CA ASN A 42 -9.04 4.83 -11.96
C ASN A 42 -9.26 4.85 -10.44
N ALA A 43 -8.55 5.71 -9.70
CA ALA A 43 -8.77 5.89 -8.28
C ALA A 43 -10.23 6.26 -7.99
N TYR A 44 -10.74 5.83 -6.84
CA TYR A 44 -12.05 6.29 -6.37
C TYR A 44 -11.98 7.78 -6.04
N ASP A 45 -13.10 8.50 -6.23
CA ASP A 45 -13.18 9.97 -6.14
C ASP A 45 -12.58 10.58 -4.87
N LEU A 46 -12.64 9.85 -3.74
CA LEU A 46 -12.17 10.31 -2.43
C LEU A 46 -11.06 9.44 -1.86
N TYR A 47 -10.43 8.57 -2.67
CA TYR A 47 -9.37 7.65 -2.25
C TYR A 47 -9.77 6.80 -1.02
N GLN A 48 -11.04 6.39 -0.92
CA GLN A 48 -11.55 5.74 0.29
C GLN A 48 -10.86 4.41 0.59
N ASP A 49 -10.32 3.75 -0.43
CA ASP A 49 -9.55 2.51 -0.31
C ASP A 49 -8.13 2.72 0.23
N HIS A 50 -7.69 3.96 0.43
CA HIS A 50 -6.45 4.31 1.14
C HIS A 50 -6.64 4.36 2.66
N PHE A 51 -7.87 4.29 3.14
CA PHE A 51 -8.23 4.36 4.55
C PHE A 51 -8.65 2.98 5.07
N TRP A 52 -8.41 2.74 6.35
CA TRP A 52 -8.86 1.53 7.05
C TRP A 52 -8.76 1.70 8.56
N ASP A 53 -9.89 1.78 9.24
CA ASP A 53 -9.95 1.74 10.70
C ASP A 53 -9.87 0.27 11.17
N PRO A 54 -8.82 -0.11 11.92
CA PRO A 54 -8.62 -1.48 12.36
C PRO A 54 -9.62 -1.95 13.43
N ASP A 55 -10.35 -1.05 14.08
CA ASP A 55 -11.35 -1.39 15.09
C ASP A 55 -12.72 -1.70 14.46
N THR A 56 -13.04 -1.10 13.31
CA THR A 56 -14.32 -1.30 12.60
C THR A 56 -14.19 -2.17 11.34
N ASP A 57 -12.97 -2.41 10.87
CA ASP A 57 -12.64 -3.06 9.60
C ASP A 57 -13.20 -2.33 8.36
N ASN A 58 -13.39 -1.02 8.46
CA ASN A 58 -14.00 -0.19 7.44
C ASN A 58 -13.11 1.00 7.05
N ASN A 59 -13.33 1.54 5.85
CA ASN A 59 -12.89 2.89 5.52
C ASN A 59 -13.95 3.93 5.93
N PHE A 60 -13.56 5.21 5.92
CA PHE A 60 -14.40 6.31 6.38
C PHE A 60 -15.77 6.40 5.68
N SER A 61 -15.89 5.94 4.43
CA SER A 61 -17.15 6.03 3.67
C SER A 61 -18.24 5.09 4.16
N LYS A 62 -17.87 4.08 4.97
CA LYS A 62 -18.82 3.20 5.66
C LYS A 62 -19.12 3.65 7.09
N ASP A 63 -18.13 4.23 7.77
CA ASP A 63 -18.26 4.60 9.18
C ASP A 63 -18.88 5.99 9.39
N ASN A 64 -18.65 6.92 8.47
CA ASN A 64 -19.12 8.28 8.58
C ASN A 64 -20.39 8.50 7.74
N SER A 65 -21.49 8.87 8.41
CA SER A 65 -22.81 9.05 7.80
C SER A 65 -22.85 10.03 6.63
N TRP A 66 -21.93 11.01 6.60
CA TRP A 66 -21.84 12.00 5.51
C TRP A 66 -21.38 11.39 4.19
N TYR A 67 -20.69 10.25 4.23
CA TYR A 67 -20.04 9.63 3.07
C TYR A 67 -20.69 8.32 2.62
N LEU A 68 -21.80 7.90 3.23
CA LEU A 68 -22.43 6.59 2.95
C LEU A 68 -22.81 6.37 1.48
N ALA A 69 -23.13 7.43 0.73
CA ALA A 69 -23.40 7.33 -0.71
C ALA A 69 -22.17 6.99 -1.56
N TYR A 70 -20.97 7.13 -0.99
CA TYR A 70 -19.67 6.81 -1.59
C TYR A 70 -19.08 5.50 -1.04
N SER A 71 -19.88 4.69 -0.33
CA SER A 71 -19.44 3.45 0.29
C SER A 71 -18.87 2.47 -0.75
N ILE A 72 -17.61 2.10 -0.57
CA ILE A 72 -16.93 1.03 -1.31
C ILE A 72 -16.48 -0.08 -0.36
N PRO A 73 -16.40 -1.34 -0.81
CA PRO A 73 -15.96 -2.44 0.03
C PRO A 73 -14.45 -2.40 0.32
N ASP A 74 -13.66 -1.85 -0.60
CA ASP A 74 -12.20 -1.84 -0.53
C ASP A 74 -11.67 -0.93 0.59
N THR A 75 -10.61 -1.37 1.26
CA THR A 75 -9.91 -0.67 2.35
C THR A 75 -8.40 -0.78 2.13
N GLY A 76 -7.62 0.03 2.86
CA GLY A 76 -6.16 -0.06 2.81
C GLY A 76 -5.67 -1.49 3.04
N GLU A 77 -6.23 -2.19 4.04
CA GLU A 77 -5.89 -3.58 4.34
C GLU A 77 -6.23 -4.55 3.19
N SER A 78 -7.42 -4.42 2.57
CA SER A 78 -7.80 -5.33 1.49
C SER A 78 -6.94 -5.13 0.25
N GLN A 79 -6.53 -3.89 -0.03
CA GLN A 79 -5.68 -3.53 -1.15
C GLN A 79 -4.26 -4.09 -0.99
N ILE A 80 -3.69 -4.07 0.22
CA ILE A 80 -2.39 -4.71 0.52
C ILE A 80 -2.42 -6.17 0.09
N ARG A 81 -3.46 -6.92 0.49
CA ARG A 81 -3.58 -8.35 0.17
C ARG A 81 -3.82 -8.59 -1.32
N LYS A 82 -4.65 -7.76 -1.96
CA LYS A 82 -4.92 -7.82 -3.41
C LYS A 82 -3.63 -7.70 -4.20
N PHE A 83 -2.87 -6.62 -3.98
CA PHE A 83 -1.66 -6.34 -4.72
C PHE A 83 -0.52 -7.31 -4.37
N SER A 84 -0.43 -7.75 -3.10
CA SER A 84 0.49 -8.83 -2.72
C SER A 84 0.20 -10.15 -3.45
N ALA A 85 -1.08 -10.49 -3.66
CA ALA A 85 -1.46 -11.68 -4.41
C ALA A 85 -1.11 -11.55 -5.89
N LEU A 86 -1.36 -10.39 -6.51
CA LEU A 86 -0.98 -10.09 -7.88
C LEU A 86 0.55 -10.14 -8.06
N ALA A 87 1.31 -9.57 -7.13
CA ALA A 87 2.76 -9.61 -7.12
C ALA A 87 3.29 -11.05 -7.11
N ARG A 88 2.76 -11.92 -6.23
CA ARG A 88 3.13 -13.35 -6.20
C ARG A 88 2.79 -14.07 -7.50
N TYR A 89 1.62 -13.78 -8.08
CA TYR A 89 1.18 -14.35 -9.35
C TYR A 89 2.14 -13.99 -10.50
N GLU A 90 2.55 -12.73 -10.59
CA GLU A 90 3.55 -12.28 -11.58
C GLU A 90 4.96 -12.81 -11.31
N TRP A 91 5.36 -12.90 -10.04
CA TRP A 91 6.67 -13.45 -9.66
C TRP A 91 6.81 -14.91 -10.09
N GLN A 92 5.77 -15.72 -9.89
CA GLN A 92 5.78 -17.14 -10.23
C GLN A 92 5.98 -17.39 -11.74
N ARG A 93 5.59 -16.46 -12.61
CA ARG A 93 5.78 -16.58 -14.07
C ARG A 93 7.07 -15.93 -14.57
N GLY A 94 7.88 -15.38 -13.68
CA GLY A 94 9.12 -14.68 -14.01
C GLY A 94 8.93 -13.23 -14.48
N ASN A 95 7.74 -12.64 -14.32
CA ASN A 95 7.50 -11.24 -14.65
C ASN A 95 7.89 -10.33 -13.49
N TYR A 96 9.17 -10.27 -13.17
CA TYR A 96 9.67 -9.62 -11.96
C TYR A 96 9.48 -8.11 -11.93
N LYS A 97 9.46 -7.44 -13.10
CA LYS A 97 9.15 -6.00 -13.19
C LYS A 97 7.75 -5.71 -12.69
N GLN A 98 6.74 -6.35 -13.28
CA GLN A 98 5.35 -6.16 -12.90
C GLN A 98 5.08 -6.66 -11.48
N ALA A 99 5.69 -7.78 -11.09
CA ALA A 99 5.57 -8.30 -9.71
C ALA A 99 6.08 -7.27 -8.69
N THR A 100 7.19 -6.61 -8.99
CA THR A 100 7.80 -5.61 -8.13
C THR A 100 6.98 -4.31 -8.10
N PHE A 101 6.39 -3.91 -9.23
CA PHE A 101 5.44 -2.80 -9.28
C PHE A 101 4.21 -3.06 -8.41
N TYR A 102 3.56 -4.22 -8.57
CA TYR A 102 2.42 -4.62 -7.72
C TYR A 102 2.81 -4.72 -6.25
N LEU A 103 4.02 -5.19 -5.93
CA LEU A 103 4.50 -5.17 -4.55
C LEU A 103 4.65 -3.73 -4.03
N GLY A 104 5.09 -2.80 -4.88
CA GLY A 104 5.15 -1.38 -4.57
C GLY A 104 3.77 -0.83 -4.21
N GLU A 105 2.76 -1.12 -5.04
CA GLU A 105 1.38 -0.72 -4.75
C GLU A 105 0.88 -1.33 -3.43
N ALA A 106 1.17 -2.61 -3.16
CA ALA A 106 0.83 -3.21 -1.87
C ALA A 106 1.48 -2.48 -0.68
N MET A 107 2.72 -2.04 -0.82
CA MET A 107 3.44 -1.30 0.22
C MET A 107 3.01 0.15 0.34
N HIS A 108 2.46 0.75 -0.72
CA HIS A 108 1.80 2.05 -0.66
C HIS A 108 0.63 2.01 0.34
N TYR A 109 -0.35 1.13 0.12
CA TYR A 109 -1.49 1.00 1.03
C TYR A 109 -1.09 0.58 2.45
N PHE A 110 -0.01 -0.19 2.60
CA PHE A 110 0.56 -0.49 3.92
C PHE A 110 1.14 0.76 4.60
N GLY A 111 1.83 1.62 3.86
CA GLY A 111 2.32 2.90 4.36
C GLY A 111 1.20 3.86 4.74
N ASP A 112 0.13 3.90 3.96
CA ASP A 112 -1.05 4.70 4.25
C ASP A 112 -1.69 4.31 5.57
N ILE A 113 -1.94 3.02 5.82
CA ILE A 113 -2.53 2.58 7.11
C ILE A 113 -1.57 2.72 8.32
N ASP A 114 -0.31 3.07 8.10
CA ASP A 114 0.67 3.47 9.14
C ASP A 114 0.76 5.01 9.29
N THR A 115 0.07 5.77 8.43
CA THR A 115 -0.04 7.24 8.51
C THR A 115 -1.19 7.62 9.43
N PRO A 116 -1.01 8.28 10.59
CA PRO A 116 -2.01 8.37 11.67
C PRO A 116 -3.42 8.84 11.29
N TYR A 117 -3.57 9.65 10.24
CA TYR A 117 -4.90 10.11 9.79
C TYR A 117 -5.72 9.03 9.10
N HIS A 118 -5.07 8.12 8.37
CA HIS A 118 -5.72 7.07 7.58
C HIS A 118 -6.38 5.98 8.44
N PRO A 119 -5.70 5.38 9.45
CA PRO A 119 -6.34 4.40 10.33
C PRO A 119 -7.30 5.03 11.34
N ALA A 120 -7.29 6.34 11.49
CA ALA A 120 -8.29 7.08 12.25
C ALA A 120 -9.50 7.50 11.40
N ASN A 121 -9.53 7.17 10.10
CA ASN A 121 -10.60 7.55 9.17
C ASN A 121 -10.87 9.07 9.09
N VAL A 122 -9.84 9.91 9.32
CA VAL A 122 -9.96 11.38 9.26
C VAL A 122 -9.44 11.87 7.91
N THR A 123 -10.33 12.29 7.02
CA THR A 123 -9.95 12.71 5.66
C THR A 123 -9.33 14.11 5.60
N ALA A 124 -8.75 14.46 4.45
CA ALA A 124 -8.34 15.83 4.13
C ALA A 124 -9.49 16.85 4.12
N VAL A 125 -10.73 16.40 3.93
CA VAL A 125 -11.93 17.24 4.02
C VAL A 125 -12.32 17.47 5.48
N ASP A 126 -12.24 16.44 6.31
CA ASP A 126 -12.56 16.53 7.75
C ASP A 126 -11.55 17.40 8.50
N SER A 127 -10.27 17.36 8.10
CA SER A 127 -9.20 18.11 8.74
C SER A 127 -8.17 18.64 7.75
N ALA A 128 -8.02 19.97 7.72
CA ALA A 128 -6.88 20.61 7.06
C ALA A 128 -5.51 20.19 7.65
N GLY A 129 -5.51 19.57 8.85
CA GLY A 129 -4.33 19.01 9.49
C GLY A 129 -3.78 17.77 8.79
N HIS A 130 -4.61 17.00 8.08
CA HIS A 130 -4.23 15.78 7.37
C HIS A 130 -3.11 16.07 6.35
N VAL A 131 -3.42 16.92 5.35
CA VAL A 131 -2.47 17.30 4.29
C VAL A 131 -1.25 18.04 4.86
N LYS A 132 -1.46 18.86 5.90
CA LYS A 132 -0.36 19.59 6.56
C LYS A 132 0.62 18.65 7.25
N PHE A 133 0.12 17.59 7.87
CA PHE A 133 0.94 16.58 8.55
C PHE A 133 1.77 15.80 7.54
N GLU A 134 1.16 15.34 6.46
CA GLU A 134 1.85 14.59 5.39
C GLU A 134 2.85 15.47 4.64
N THR A 135 2.59 16.77 4.50
CA THR A 135 3.59 17.71 3.96
C THR A 135 4.79 17.91 4.89
N PHE A 136 4.61 17.73 6.20
CA PHE A 136 5.67 17.91 7.19
C PHE A 136 6.59 16.69 7.33
N ALA A 137 6.03 15.48 7.18
CA ALA A 137 6.74 14.21 7.30
C ALA A 137 7.85 14.05 6.25
#